data_AF-A0A5E4LXF5-F1
#
_entry.id   AF-A0A5E4LXF5-F1
#
_cell.length_a   1.000
_cell.length_b   1.000
_cell.length_c   1.000
_cell.angle_alpha   90.00
_cell.angle_beta   90.00
_cell.angle_gamma   90.00
#
_symmetry.space_group_name_H-M   'P 1'
#
loop_
_entity.id
_entity.type
_entity.pdbx_description
1 polymer ?
#
loop_
_entity_poly.entity_id
_entity_poly.type
_entity_poly.pdbx_seq_one_letter_code
_entity_poly.pdbx_strand_id
1 'polypeptide(L)'
;MKNFHEYLMEVEKEEQQGTFASLKLDEKSVQKLSEWVAEHKIVNAIEESKYHCTVVYSRKKVPELEDFSVKLPIRAHFYEWKILDGNVLVLVLKSTRIHSLFDQTKKLGAESDYSEYIPHVSIATNWAKKDLPSEIPDFSIVFNEFKVETLDEDFSY
;
A
#
# COMPACT_ATOMS: atom_id res chain seq x y z
N MET A 1 32.70 1.66 -20.85
CA MET A 1 32.11 0.30 -20.91
C MET A 1 32.21 -0.26 -19.52
N LYS A 2 31.10 -0.74 -18.94
CA LYS A 2 31.16 -1.46 -17.67
C LYS A 2 31.96 -2.74 -17.89
N ASN A 3 32.81 -3.10 -16.94
CA ASN A 3 33.54 -4.37 -17.02
C ASN A 3 32.59 -5.53 -16.66
N PHE A 4 32.97 -6.77 -17.02
CA PHE A 4 32.11 -7.94 -16.81
C PHE A 4 31.76 -8.18 -15.33
N HIS A 5 32.64 -7.79 -14.41
CA HIS A 5 32.39 -7.89 -12.97
C HIS A 5 31.34 -6.89 -12.50
N GLU A 6 31.40 -5.64 -12.96
CA GLU A 6 30.37 -4.63 -12.71
C GLU A 6 29.00 -5.05 -13.26
N TYR A 7 28.97 -5.70 -14.43
CA TYR A 7 27.74 -6.25 -14.99
C TYR A 7 27.14 -7.37 -14.11
N LEU A 8 27.96 -8.30 -13.63
CA LEU A 8 27.50 -9.37 -12.74
C LEU A 8 26.97 -8.82 -11.41
N MET A 9 27.66 -7.83 -10.83
CA MET A 9 27.20 -7.19 -9.59
C MET A 9 25.86 -6.47 -9.77
N GLU A 10 25.61 -5.85 -10.92
CA GLU A 10 24.32 -5.21 -11.22
C GLU A 10 23.21 -6.23 -11.37
N VAL A 11 23.45 -7.34 -12.07
CA VAL A 11 22.49 -8.44 -12.21
C VAL A 11 22.17 -9.06 -10.85
N GLU A 12 23.19 -9.34 -10.02
CA GLU A 12 22.99 -9.87 -8.66
C GLU A 12 22.20 -8.90 -7.77
N LYS A 13 22.43 -7.58 -7.91
CA LYS A 13 21.69 -6.56 -7.17
C LYS A 13 20.22 -6.47 -7.63
N GLU A 14 19.97 -6.54 -8.94
CA GLU A 14 18.60 -6.57 -9.49
C GLU A 14 17.81 -7.83 -9.13
N GLU A 15 18.49 -8.96 -8.91
CA GLU A 15 17.89 -10.21 -8.43
C GLU A 15 17.57 -10.18 -6.93
N GLN A 16 18.26 -9.34 -6.15
CA GLN A 16 18.02 -9.16 -4.71
C GLN A 16 16.90 -8.16 -4.38
N GLN A 17 16.37 -7.46 -5.38
CA GLN A 17 15.30 -6.49 -5.18
C GLN A 17 13.93 -7.17 -5.05
N GLY A 18 13.15 -6.75 -4.06
CA GLY A 18 11.79 -7.27 -3.84
C GLY A 18 10.76 -6.67 -4.79
N THR A 19 9.50 -7.06 -4.62
CA THR A 19 8.36 -6.50 -5.35
C THR A 19 7.36 -5.87 -4.38
N PHE A 20 7.02 -4.61 -4.65
CA PHE A 20 5.95 -3.88 -4.00
C PHE A 20 4.83 -3.61 -4.99
N ALA A 21 3.59 -3.90 -4.60
CA ALA A 21 2.44 -3.50 -5.39
C ALA A 21 1.42 -2.77 -4.54
N SER A 22 0.85 -1.69 -5.09
CA SER A 22 -0.14 -0.86 -4.42
C SER A 22 -1.28 -0.46 -5.33
N LEU A 23 -2.42 -0.15 -4.72
CA LEU A 23 -3.56 0.51 -5.36
C LEU A 23 -3.52 2.00 -5.02
N LYS A 24 -3.60 2.86 -6.04
CA LYS A 24 -3.71 4.32 -5.87
C LYS A 24 -5.16 4.77 -6.00
N LEU A 25 -5.53 5.72 -5.15
CA LEU A 25 -6.87 6.29 -5.11
C LEU A 25 -7.06 7.23 -6.31
N ASP A 26 -8.30 7.34 -6.80
CA ASP A 26 -8.64 8.41 -7.74
C ASP A 26 -8.63 9.79 -7.03
N GLU A 27 -8.44 10.85 -7.81
CA GLU A 27 -8.32 12.22 -7.29
C GLU A 27 -9.52 12.62 -6.41
N LYS A 28 -10.73 12.18 -6.77
CA LYS A 28 -11.96 12.46 -6.01
C LYS A 28 -11.94 11.79 -4.63
N SER A 29 -11.42 10.57 -4.54
CA SER A 29 -11.31 9.85 -3.27
C SER A 29 -10.18 10.40 -2.41
N VAL A 30 -9.06 10.80 -3.02
CA VAL A 30 -7.97 11.51 -2.33
C VAL A 30 -8.50 12.79 -1.68
N GLN A 31 -9.16 13.65 -2.47
CA GLN A 31 -9.71 14.91 -1.97
C GLN A 31 -10.71 14.71 -0.82
N LYS A 32 -11.68 13.80 -0.99
CA LYS A 32 -12.68 13.54 0.06
C LYS A 32 -12.04 13.02 1.35
N LEU A 33 -11.05 12.15 1.21
CA LEU A 33 -10.35 11.60 2.38
C LEU A 33 -9.50 12.67 3.06
N SER A 34 -8.77 13.49 2.32
CA SER A 34 -7.94 14.56 2.89
C SER A 34 -8.79 15.65 3.56
N GLU A 35 -9.91 16.04 2.95
CA GLU A 35 -10.90 16.95 3.56
C GLU A 35 -11.43 16.38 4.88
N TRP A 36 -11.87 15.11 4.89
CA TRP A 36 -12.37 14.48 6.10
C TRP A 36 -11.29 14.42 7.21
N VAL A 37 -10.06 14.05 6.87
CA VAL A 37 -8.91 14.00 7.79
C VAL A 37 -8.62 15.38 8.39
N ALA A 38 -8.70 16.44 7.58
CA ALA A 38 -8.53 17.82 8.03
C ALA A 38 -9.66 18.28 8.95
N GLU A 39 -10.92 18.02 8.59
CA GLU A 39 -12.10 18.38 9.39
C GLU A 39 -12.08 17.73 10.78
N HIS A 40 -11.62 16.48 10.86
CA HIS A 40 -11.51 15.72 12.12
C HIS A 40 -10.19 15.99 12.87
N LYS A 41 -9.36 16.92 12.37
CA LYS A 41 -8.12 17.39 13.00
C LYS A 41 -7.17 16.24 13.35
N ILE A 42 -7.03 15.28 12.43
CA ILE A 42 -6.05 14.20 12.57
C ILE A 42 -4.65 14.81 12.52
N VAL A 43 -3.87 14.62 13.58
CA VAL A 43 -2.51 15.15 13.69
C VAL A 43 -1.51 14.23 13.01
N ASN A 44 -0.40 14.80 12.52
CA ASN A 44 0.66 14.08 11.81
C ASN A 44 0.14 13.29 10.59
N ALA A 45 -0.92 13.79 9.95
CA ALA A 45 -1.43 13.19 8.72
C ALA A 45 -0.34 13.17 7.65
N ILE A 46 -0.26 12.07 6.91
CA ILE A 46 0.64 11.97 5.76
C ILE A 46 0.11 12.81 4.61
N GLU A 47 0.99 13.15 3.68
CA GLU A 47 0.63 13.85 2.45
C GLU A 47 -0.42 13.05 1.65
N GLU A 48 -1.44 13.74 1.12
CA GLU A 48 -2.55 13.09 0.42
C GLU A 48 -2.10 12.32 -0.84
N SER A 49 -1.01 12.77 -1.48
CA SER A 49 -0.35 12.09 -2.60
C SER A 49 0.21 10.72 -2.23
N LYS A 50 0.44 10.48 -0.94
CA LYS A 50 0.90 9.20 -0.39
C LYS A 50 -0.24 8.25 -0.05
N TYR A 51 -1.51 8.62 -0.19
CA TYR A 51 -2.60 7.69 0.05
C TYR A 51 -2.57 6.53 -0.95
N HIS A 52 -2.45 5.32 -0.43
CA HIS A 52 -2.48 4.09 -1.19
C HIS A 52 -2.94 2.94 -0.32
N CYS A 53 -3.32 1.83 -0.96
CA CYS A 53 -3.48 0.55 -0.29
C CYS A 53 -2.39 -0.39 -0.78
N THR A 54 -1.49 -0.81 0.12
CA THR A 54 -0.51 -1.85 -0.21
C THR A 54 -1.25 -3.15 -0.49
N VAL A 55 -1.02 -3.69 -1.69
CA VAL A 55 -1.51 -5.01 -2.07
C VAL A 55 -0.50 -6.04 -1.59
N VAL A 56 0.77 -5.90 -1.94
CA VAL A 56 1.82 -6.82 -1.48
C VAL A 56 3.14 -6.10 -1.27
N TYR A 57 3.85 -6.51 -0.24
CA TYR A 57 5.25 -6.19 0.02
C TYR A 57 6.00 -7.52 0.13
N SER A 58 6.73 -7.88 -0.93
CA SER A 58 7.44 -9.14 -1.05
C SER A 58 8.92 -8.87 -1.17
N ARG A 59 9.74 -9.36 -0.23
CA ARG A 59 11.22 -9.27 -0.34
C ARG A 59 11.78 -10.07 -1.52
N LYS A 60 10.97 -10.98 -2.07
CA LYS A 60 11.26 -11.73 -3.29
C LYS A 60 10.72 -10.99 -4.52
N LYS A 61 11.54 -10.89 -5.56
CA LYS A 61 11.13 -10.40 -6.88
C LYS A 61 10.08 -11.30 -7.51
N VAL A 62 9.04 -10.69 -8.07
CA VAL A 62 7.95 -11.36 -8.80
C VAL A 62 7.71 -10.62 -10.11
N PRO A 63 8.51 -10.89 -11.16
CA PRO A 63 8.39 -10.20 -12.45
C PRO A 63 7.01 -10.33 -13.08
N GLU A 64 6.31 -11.44 -12.84
CA GLU A 64 4.96 -11.69 -13.35
C GLU A 64 3.92 -10.68 -12.84
N LEU A 65 4.22 -9.93 -11.77
CA LEU A 65 3.35 -8.86 -11.30
C LEU A 65 3.42 -7.60 -12.18
N GLU A 66 4.53 -7.34 -12.88
CA GLU A 66 4.68 -6.14 -13.73
C GLU A 66 3.67 -6.14 -14.89
N ASP A 67 3.42 -7.32 -15.47
CA ASP A 67 2.45 -7.52 -16.55
C ASP A 67 1.04 -7.90 -16.03
N PHE A 68 0.83 -7.91 -14.71
CA PHE A 68 -0.40 -8.40 -14.12
C PHE A 68 -1.57 -7.43 -14.31
N SER A 69 -2.58 -7.88 -15.06
CA SER A 69 -3.77 -7.07 -15.34
C SER A 69 -4.78 -7.11 -14.18
N VAL A 70 -4.98 -5.95 -13.55
CA VAL A 70 -6.01 -5.76 -12.53
C VAL A 70 -7.26 -5.11 -13.15
N LYS A 71 -8.43 -5.69 -12.90
CA LYS A 71 -9.71 -5.07 -13.28
C LYS A 71 -9.98 -3.84 -12.42
N LEU A 72 -9.79 -2.66 -12.97
CA LEU A 72 -10.07 -1.38 -12.32
C LEU A 72 -11.39 -0.78 -12.85
N PRO A 73 -12.06 0.11 -12.09
CA PRO A 73 -11.71 0.54 -10.74
C PRO A 73 -12.10 -0.47 -9.65
N ILE A 74 -11.50 -0.37 -8.46
CA ILE A 74 -11.89 -1.11 -7.25
C ILE A 74 -12.50 -0.12 -6.25
N ARG A 75 -13.76 -0.35 -5.85
CA ARG A 75 -14.39 0.40 -4.76
C ARG A 75 -14.16 -0.30 -3.43
N ALA A 76 -13.90 0.48 -2.38
CA ALA A 76 -13.77 -0.01 -1.01
C ALA A 76 -14.49 0.91 -0.01
N HIS A 77 -14.86 0.35 1.13
CA HIS A 77 -15.45 1.09 2.25
C HIS A 77 -14.52 1.01 3.46
N PHE A 78 -14.56 2.01 4.32
CA PHE A 78 -13.85 1.98 5.59
C PHE A 78 -14.57 1.07 6.58
N TYR A 79 -13.80 0.37 7.42
CA TYR A 79 -14.32 -0.58 8.40
C TYR A 79 -14.01 -0.17 9.83
N GLU A 80 -12.74 0.11 10.12
CA GLU A 80 -12.27 0.47 11.45
C GLU A 80 -10.93 1.22 11.37
N TRP A 81 -10.59 1.91 12.46
CA TRP A 81 -9.24 2.43 12.66
C TRP A 81 -8.35 1.37 13.30
N LYS A 82 -7.07 1.33 12.93
CA LYS A 82 -6.04 0.56 13.63
C LYS A 82 -4.76 1.38 13.79
N ILE A 83 -3.96 0.99 14.78
CA ILE A 83 -2.56 1.39 14.86
C ILE A 83 -1.72 0.19 14.41
N LEU A 84 -0.98 0.36 13.33
CA LEU A 84 0.00 -0.62 12.84
C LEU A 84 1.41 -0.14 13.16
N ASP A 85 2.35 -1.08 13.23
CA ASP A 85 3.78 -0.83 13.51
C ASP A 85 4.03 0.05 14.76
N GLY A 86 3.11 -0.01 15.72
CA GLY A 86 3.15 0.70 17.00
C GLY A 86 2.79 2.19 16.95
N ASN A 87 2.86 2.86 15.80
CA ASN A 87 2.66 4.31 15.72
C ASN A 87 2.07 4.82 14.39
N VAL A 88 1.58 3.96 13.51
CA VAL A 88 0.97 4.36 12.23
C VAL A 88 -0.54 4.21 12.34
N LEU A 89 -1.27 5.33 12.26
CA LEU A 89 -2.73 5.30 12.22
C LEU A 89 -3.19 4.98 10.80
N VAL A 90 -4.00 3.93 10.69
CA VAL A 90 -4.51 3.44 9.40
C VAL A 90 -6.03 3.31 9.41
N LEU A 91 -6.64 3.51 8.26
CA LEU A 91 -8.04 3.17 7.98
C LEU A 91 -8.10 1.80 7.29
N VAL A 92 -8.66 0.82 7.99
CA VAL A 92 -8.86 -0.53 7.45
C VAL A 92 -10.00 -0.51 6.44
N LEU A 93 -9.80 -1.20 5.32
CA LEU A 93 -10.74 -1.29 4.21
C LEU A 93 -11.51 -2.60 4.26
N LYS A 94 -12.78 -2.55 3.89
CA LYS A 94 -13.61 -3.72 3.60
C LYS A 94 -13.77 -3.86 2.09
N SER A 95 -13.02 -4.78 1.48
CA SER A 95 -13.15 -5.09 0.06
C SER A 95 -12.68 -6.51 -0.27
N THR A 96 -13.62 -7.38 -0.63
CA THR A 96 -13.31 -8.76 -1.09
C THR A 96 -12.43 -8.77 -2.34
N ARG A 97 -12.51 -7.73 -3.17
CA ARG A 97 -11.70 -7.60 -4.38
C ARG A 97 -10.23 -7.35 -4.06
N ILE A 98 -9.94 -6.58 -3.01
CA ILE A 98 -8.56 -6.31 -2.58
C ILE A 98 -7.94 -7.58 -1.95
N HIS A 99 -8.70 -8.30 -1.12
CA HIS A 99 -8.25 -9.62 -0.62
C HIS A 99 -7.98 -10.60 -1.76
N SER A 100 -8.90 -10.71 -2.72
CA SER A 100 -8.70 -11.57 -3.88
C SER A 100 -7.49 -11.16 -4.74
N LEU A 101 -7.18 -9.86 -4.80
CA LEU A 101 -6.00 -9.35 -5.50
C LEU A 101 -4.72 -9.75 -4.76
N PHE A 102 -4.65 -9.60 -3.44
CA PHE A 102 -3.54 -10.11 -2.63
C PHE A 102 -3.35 -11.63 -2.81
N ASP A 103 -4.42 -12.42 -2.75
CA ASP A 103 -4.32 -13.87 -2.95
C ASP A 103 -3.77 -14.22 -4.35
N GLN A 104 -4.08 -13.41 -5.36
CA GLN A 104 -3.53 -13.59 -6.71
C GLN A 104 -2.02 -13.27 -6.75
N THR A 105 -1.55 -12.23 -6.06
CA THR A 105 -0.10 -11.95 -5.99
C THR A 105 0.65 -13.08 -5.30
N LYS A 106 0.09 -13.65 -4.22
CA LYS A 106 0.61 -14.83 -3.54
C LYS A 106 0.70 -16.05 -4.46
N LYS A 107 -0.31 -16.28 -5.31
CA LYS A 107 -0.30 -17.37 -6.31
C LYS A 107 0.77 -17.19 -7.40
N LEU A 108 1.14 -15.95 -7.69
CA LEU A 108 2.24 -15.61 -8.61
C LEU A 108 3.62 -15.74 -7.93
N GLY A 109 3.68 -16.13 -6.66
CA GLY A 109 4.93 -16.41 -5.96
C GLY A 109 5.41 -15.27 -5.06
N ALA A 110 4.58 -14.24 -4.84
CA ALA A 110 4.88 -13.19 -3.88
C ALA A 110 4.87 -13.72 -2.45
N GLU A 111 5.77 -13.19 -1.63
CA GLU A 111 5.91 -13.52 -0.22
C GLU A 111 5.41 -12.37 0.65
N SER A 112 5.04 -12.68 1.90
CA SER A 112 4.63 -11.66 2.87
C SER A 112 5.07 -12.14 4.24
N ASP A 113 5.74 -11.25 4.97
CA ASP A 113 6.25 -11.54 6.32
C ASP A 113 5.14 -11.45 7.39
N TYR A 114 3.95 -10.97 7.01
CA TYR A 114 2.81 -10.79 7.91
C TYR A 114 1.90 -12.02 7.91
N SER A 115 1.42 -12.42 9.09
CA SER A 115 0.52 -13.58 9.25
C SER A 115 -0.89 -13.36 8.71
N GLU A 116 -1.33 -12.11 8.64
CA GLU A 116 -2.64 -11.73 8.13
C GLU A 116 -2.52 -10.50 7.22
N TYR A 117 -3.24 -10.51 6.09
CA TYR A 117 -3.34 -9.35 5.22
C TYR A 117 -4.52 -8.46 5.62
N ILE A 118 -4.19 -7.25 6.08
CA ILE A 118 -5.15 -6.22 6.46
C ILE A 118 -5.09 -5.11 5.40
N PRO A 119 -6.02 -5.04 4.43
CA PRO A 119 -6.03 -3.96 3.46
C PRO A 119 -6.36 -2.64 4.17
N HIS A 120 -5.51 -1.63 4.03
CA HIS A 120 -5.65 -0.36 4.71
C HIS A 120 -5.10 0.80 3.88
N VAL A 121 -5.43 2.03 4.28
CA VAL A 121 -4.76 3.26 3.87
C VAL A 121 -4.10 3.89 5.09
N SER A 122 -2.81 4.18 5.01
CA SER A 122 -2.11 4.93 6.06
C SER A 122 -2.57 6.38 6.06
N ILE A 123 -2.94 6.89 7.24
CA ILE A 123 -3.48 8.23 7.40
C ILE A 123 -2.50 9.14 8.12
N ALA A 124 -1.86 8.66 9.19
CA ALA A 124 -0.89 9.43 9.95
C ALA A 124 0.27 8.56 10.42
N THR A 125 1.46 9.13 10.44
CA THR A 125 2.66 8.54 11.07
C THR A 125 2.92 9.21 12.41
N ASN A 126 3.77 8.61 13.25
CA ASN A 126 4.07 9.17 14.58
C ASN A 126 2.80 9.46 15.40
N TRP A 127 1.80 8.58 15.30
CA TRP A 127 0.57 8.66 16.07
C TRP A 127 0.86 8.39 17.54
N ALA A 128 1.14 9.45 18.28
CA ALA A 128 1.51 9.38 19.70
C ALA A 128 0.30 9.14 20.62
N LYS A 129 -0.93 9.25 20.09
CA LYS A 129 -2.16 9.03 20.86
C LYS A 129 -2.42 7.53 20.95
N LYS A 130 -2.81 7.06 22.15
CA LYS A 130 -3.27 5.68 22.31
C LYS A 130 -4.71 5.48 21.83
N ASP A 131 -5.48 6.56 21.78
CA ASP A 131 -6.87 6.51 21.38
C ASP A 131 -7.02 6.62 19.86
N LEU A 132 -7.93 5.81 19.33
CA LEU A 132 -8.36 5.85 17.93
C LEU A 132 -9.41 6.95 17.75
N PRO A 133 -9.53 7.56 16.55
CA PRO A 133 -10.66 8.43 16.24
C PRO A 133 -11.99 7.69 16.45
N SER A 134 -12.99 8.38 17.00
CA SER A 134 -14.31 7.80 17.30
C SER A 134 -15.18 7.63 16.05
N GLU A 135 -14.96 8.47 15.04
CA GLU A 135 -15.73 8.49 13.81
C GLU A 135 -14.97 7.82 12.67
N ILE A 136 -15.70 7.12 11.82
CA ILE A 136 -15.19 6.46 10.63
C ILE A 136 -15.85 7.15 9.43
N PRO A 137 -15.10 7.50 8.37
CA PRO A 137 -15.71 8.12 7.20
C PRO A 137 -16.78 7.21 6.58
N ASP A 138 -17.95 7.77 6.27
CA ASP A 138 -19.12 7.03 5.80
C ASP A 138 -19.23 6.95 4.26
N PHE A 139 -18.27 7.52 3.54
CA PHE A 139 -18.17 7.43 2.09
C PHE A 139 -17.27 6.27 1.64
N SER A 140 -17.44 5.86 0.39
CA SER A 140 -16.55 4.90 -0.26
C SER A 140 -15.41 5.60 -0.99
N ILE A 141 -14.25 4.96 -1.07
CA ILE A 141 -13.13 5.36 -1.93
C ILE A 141 -13.02 4.44 -3.16
N VAL A 142 -12.36 4.95 -4.19
CA VAL A 142 -12.14 4.29 -5.47
C VAL A 142 -10.65 4.25 -5.75
N PHE A 143 -10.14 3.06 -6.07
CA PHE A 143 -8.81 2.85 -6.62
C PHE A 143 -8.90 2.69 -8.14
N ASN A 144 -8.16 3.51 -8.88
CA ASN A 144 -8.18 3.56 -10.34
C ASN A 144 -6.85 3.19 -10.99
N GLU A 145 -5.81 2.92 -10.20
CA GLU A 145 -4.48 2.54 -10.67
C GLU A 145 -3.92 1.43 -9.78
N PHE A 146 -3.28 0.44 -10.42
CA PHE A 146 -2.48 -0.59 -9.77
C PHE A 146 -1.04 -0.36 -10.21
N LYS A 147 -0.16 -0.14 -9.23
CA LYS A 147 1.25 0.20 -9.46
C LYS A 147 2.14 -0.88 -8.87
N VAL A 148 3.09 -1.36 -9.67
CA VAL A 148 4.14 -2.29 -9.24
C VAL A 148 5.46 -1.55 -9.26
N GLU A 149 6.22 -1.67 -8.18
CA GLU A 149 7.50 -1.02 -7.96
C GLU A 149 8.49 -2.04 -7.42
N THR A 150 9.76 -1.79 -7.72
CA THR A 150 10.87 -2.58 -7.22
C THR A 150 11.22 -2.13 -5.80
N LEU A 151 11.34 -3.06 -4.87
CA LEU A 151 11.84 -2.77 -3.53
C LEU A 151 13.36 -2.79 -3.56
N ASP A 152 13.98 -1.61 -3.45
CA ASP A 152 15.41 -1.47 -3.18
C ASP A 152 15.67 -1.11 -1.71
N GLU A 153 16.94 -1.08 -1.31
CA GLU A 153 17.37 -0.77 0.07
C GLU A 153 16.95 0.64 0.54
N ASP A 154 16.64 1.54 -0.40
CA ASP A 154 16.24 2.93 -0.15
C ASP A 154 14.72 3.15 -0.20
N PHE A 155 13.93 2.08 -0.34
CA PHE A 155 12.48 2.16 -0.45
C PHE A 155 11.85 2.69 0.84
N SER A 156 11.53 3.98 0.86
CA SER A 156 10.85 4.67 1.96
C SER A 156 9.44 5.09 1.56
N TYR A 157 8.49 4.84 2.46
CA TYR A 157 7.09 5.26 2.35
C TYR A 157 6.87 6.65 2.93
#